data_AF-A0A921JRH5-F1
#
_entry.id   AF-A0A921JRH5-F1
#
_cell.length_a   1.000
_cell.length_b   1.000
_cell.length_c   1.000
_cell.angle_alpha   90.00
_cell.angle_beta   90.00
_cell.angle_gamma   90.00
#
_symmetry.space_group_name_H-M   'P 1'
#
loop_
_entity.id
_entity.type
_entity.pdbx_description
1 polymer ?
#
loop_
_entity_poly.entity_id
_entity_poly.type
_entity_poly.pdbx_seq_one_letter_code
_entity_poly.pdbx_strand_id
1 'polypeptide(L)'
;MTRAPETTGFEAYVRTRAYVLWRAAWLLTGDKGHAEDLVQAALAKTWNRYDSFANDHQFEAYVRSTIYRTYISWWRKLSWRR
;
A
#
# COMPACT_ATOMS: atom_id res chain seq x y z
N MET A 1 13.31 30.36 -6.04
CA MET A 1 12.36 29.36 -6.58
C MET A 1 12.98 27.98 -6.38
N THR A 2 12.77 27.36 -5.21
CA THR A 2 13.37 26.06 -4.89
C THR A 2 12.62 24.99 -5.66
N ARG A 3 13.22 24.41 -6.70
CA ARG A 3 12.66 23.25 -7.42
C ARG A 3 12.52 22.14 -6.37
N ALA A 4 11.27 21.81 -6.00
CA ALA A 4 11.01 20.59 -5.25
C ALA A 4 11.66 19.44 -6.04
N PRO A 5 12.37 18.51 -5.37
CA PRO A 5 13.08 17.46 -6.08
C PRO A 5 12.11 16.74 -7.02
N GLU A 6 12.50 16.50 -8.26
CA GLU A 6 11.76 15.61 -9.14
C GLU A 6 11.63 14.25 -8.45
N THR A 7 10.43 13.99 -7.94
CA THR A 7 10.10 12.71 -7.34
C THR A 7 10.23 11.65 -8.44
N THR A 8 11.19 10.73 -8.31
CA THR A 8 11.41 9.60 -9.24
C THR A 8 11.26 8.28 -8.50
N GLY A 9 11.08 7.18 -9.26
CA GLY A 9 10.99 5.83 -8.71
C GLY A 9 9.83 5.64 -7.73
N PHE A 10 10.08 4.91 -6.64
CA PHE A 10 9.04 4.49 -5.69
C PHE A 10 8.24 5.67 -5.09
N GLU A 11 8.88 6.80 -4.80
CA GLU A 11 8.17 7.96 -4.25
C GLU A 11 7.17 8.55 -5.27
N ALA A 12 7.51 8.50 -6.57
CA ALA A 12 6.63 8.98 -7.64
C ALA A 12 5.44 8.04 -7.81
N TYR A 13 5.70 6.73 -7.74
CA TYR A 13 4.67 5.70 -7.68
C TYR A 13 3.72 5.93 -6.50
N VAL A 14 4.24 6.14 -5.29
CA VAL A 14 3.41 6.37 -4.10
C VAL A 14 2.56 7.63 -4.28
N ARG A 15 3.16 8.75 -4.72
CA ARG A 15 2.42 10.00 -4.93
C ARG A 15 1.27 9.84 -5.93
N THR A 16 1.43 9.04 -6.97
CA THR A 16 0.41 8.85 -8.01
C THR A 16 -0.63 7.77 -7.66
N ARG A 17 -0.24 6.72 -6.91
CA ARG A 17 -1.10 5.56 -6.65
C ARG A 17 -1.64 5.45 -5.23
N ALA A 18 -1.15 6.25 -4.28
CA ALA A 18 -1.57 6.20 -2.88
C ALA A 18 -3.09 6.28 -2.70
N TYR A 19 -3.77 7.19 -3.40
CA TYR A 19 -5.22 7.33 -3.28
C TYR A 19 -5.99 6.09 -3.76
N VAL A 20 -5.56 5.46 -4.86
CA VAL A 20 -6.21 4.26 -5.39
C VAL A 20 -6.00 3.07 -4.45
N LEU A 21 -4.79 2.94 -3.89
CA LEU A 21 -4.49 1.91 -2.89
C LEU A 21 -5.29 2.13 -1.60
N TRP A 22 -5.41 3.39 -1.16
CA TRP A 22 -6.22 3.77 -0.01
C TRP A 22 -7.70 3.44 -0.21
N ARG A 23 -8.28 3.73 -1.38
CA ARG A 23 -9.66 3.33 -1.69
C ARG A 23 -9.87 1.82 -1.60
N ALA A 24 -8.91 1.03 -2.07
CA ALA A 24 -8.99 -0.43 -1.95
C ALA A 24 -8.94 -0.90 -0.49
N ALA A 25 -8.05 -0.31 0.31
CA ALA A 25 -7.96 -0.61 1.75
C ALA A 25 -9.21 -0.16 2.52
N TRP A 26 -9.80 0.98 2.16
CA TRP A 26 -11.02 1.49 2.75
C TRP A 26 -12.23 0.59 2.48
N LEU A 27 -12.34 0.03 1.28
CA LEU A 27 -13.40 -0.96 0.98
C LEU A 27 -13.29 -2.24 1.80
N LEU A 28 -12.08 -2.61 2.23
CA LEU A 28 -11.87 -3.77 3.11
C LEU A 28 -12.15 -3.45 4.57
N THR A 29 -11.72 -2.27 5.03
CA THR A 29 -11.71 -1.92 6.46
C THR A 29 -12.97 -1.19 6.92
N GLY A 30 -13.64 -0.46 6.03
CA GLY A 30 -14.76 0.43 6.36
C GLY A 30 -14.37 1.64 7.21
N ASP A 31 -13.08 1.81 7.52
CA ASP A 31 -12.56 2.83 8.42
C ASP A 31 -11.36 3.54 7.80
N LYS A 32 -11.33 4.88 7.93
CA LYS A 32 -10.29 5.70 7.31
C LYS A 32 -8.91 5.43 7.91
N GLY A 33 -8.80 5.37 9.24
CA GLY A 33 -7.53 5.19 9.93
C GLY A 33 -6.93 3.81 9.64
N HIS A 34 -7.73 2.75 9.78
CA HIS A 34 -7.30 1.40 9.43
C HIS A 34 -6.94 1.26 7.96
N ALA A 35 -7.61 1.97 7.05
CA ALA A 35 -7.23 1.97 5.64
C ALA A 35 -5.86 2.61 5.40
N GLU A 36 -5.58 3.75 6.03
CA GLU A 36 -4.27 4.41 5.96
C GLU A 36 -3.16 3.51 6.50
N ASP A 37 -3.34 2.96 7.70
CA ASP A 37 -2.39 2.03 8.32
C ASP A 37 -2.15 0.80 7.46
N LEU A 38 -3.21 0.26 6.83
CA LEU A 38 -3.11 -0.93 5.99
C LEU A 38 -2.31 -0.66 4.72
N VAL A 39 -2.51 0.50 4.08
CA VAL A 39 -1.72 0.92 2.92
C VAL A 39 -0.26 1.14 3.32
N GLN A 40 -0.01 1.86 4.42
CA GLN A 40 1.34 2.11 4.90
C GLN A 40 2.07 0.79 5.21
N ALA A 41 1.42 -0.13 5.91
CA ALA A 41 1.99 -1.44 6.22
C ALA A 41 2.27 -2.27 4.96
N ALA A 42 1.41 -2.18 3.93
CA ALA A 42 1.65 -2.87 2.66
C ALA A 42 2.83 -2.26 1.90
N LEU A 43 2.86 -0.93 1.74
CA LEU A 43 3.96 -0.23 1.06
C LEU A 43 5.30 -0.46 1.77
N ALA A 44 5.32 -0.44 3.11
CA ALA A 44 6.51 -0.74 3.91
C ALA A 44 7.02 -2.19 3.73
N LYS A 45 6.16 -3.13 3.33
CA LYS A 45 6.57 -4.52 3.03
C LYS A 45 7.06 -4.67 1.59
N THR A 46 6.59 -3.84 0.66
CA THR A 46 6.84 -4.03 -0.77
C THR A 46 7.90 -3.10 -1.34
N TRP A 47 8.24 -1.97 -0.69
CA TRP A 47 9.13 -0.95 -1.27
C TRP A 47 10.45 -1.50 -1.79
N ASN A 48 11.09 -2.44 -1.06
CA ASN A 48 12.34 -3.11 -1.47
C ASN A 48 12.26 -3.88 -2.79
N ARG A 49 11.05 -4.18 -3.25
CA ARG A 49 10.81 -4.91 -4.51
C ARG A 49 10.46 -3.99 -5.66
N TYR A 50 10.29 -2.68 -5.45
CA TYR A 50 9.83 -1.75 -6.48
C TYR A 50 10.64 -1.88 -7.78
N ASP A 51 11.97 -1.79 -7.69
CA ASP A 51 12.87 -1.83 -8.85
C ASP A 51 12.98 -3.22 -9.53
N SER A 52 12.39 -4.26 -8.93
CA SER A 52 12.36 -5.61 -9.53
C SER A 52 11.20 -5.83 -10.50
N PHE A 53 10.24 -4.90 -10.56
CA PHE A 53 9.10 -4.98 -11.47
C PHE A 53 9.34 -4.17 -12.74
N ALA A 54 8.84 -4.68 -13.87
CA ALA A 54 9.01 -4.03 -15.16
C ALA A 54 8.19 -2.73 -15.32
N ASN A 55 7.12 -2.55 -14.53
CA ASN A 55 6.29 -1.35 -14.53
C ASN A 55 5.44 -1.22 -13.26
N ASP A 56 4.92 -0.01 -13.05
CA ASP A 56 4.07 0.35 -11.91
C ASP A 56 2.80 -0.50 -11.80
N HIS A 57 2.22 -0.96 -12.91
CA HIS A 57 0.98 -1.75 -12.89
C HIS A 57 1.22 -3.14 -12.28
N GLN A 58 2.35 -3.78 -12.62
CA GLN A 58 2.73 -5.06 -12.00
C GLN A 58 3.05 -4.89 -10.51
N PHE A 59 3.77 -3.82 -10.15
CA PHE A 59 4.03 -3.51 -8.74
C PHE A 59 2.73 -3.21 -7.98
N GLU A 60 1.78 -2.49 -8.58
CA GLU A 60 0.48 -2.19 -7.97
C GLU A 60 -0.34 -3.46 -7.70
N ALA A 61 -0.33 -4.44 -8.60
CA ALA A 61 -0.95 -5.74 -8.35
C ALA A 61 -0.31 -6.49 -7.16
N TYR A 62 1.02 -6.38 -7.02
CA TYR A 62 1.76 -6.94 -5.89
C TYR A 62 1.42 -6.21 -4.57
N VAL A 63 1.31 -4.88 -4.58
CA VAL A 63 0.89 -4.08 -3.43
C VAL A 63 -0.53 -4.42 -3.01
N ARG A 64 -1.50 -4.48 -3.95
CA ARG A 64 -2.89 -4.87 -3.63
C ARG A 64 -2.98 -6.27 -3.03
N SER A 65 -2.20 -7.21 -3.54
CA SER A 65 -2.11 -8.56 -2.95
C SER A 65 -1.59 -8.51 -1.51
N THR A 66 -0.62 -7.65 -1.25
CA THR A 66 -0.02 -7.45 0.08
C THR A 66 -1.00 -6.75 1.04
N ILE A 67 -1.79 -5.78 0.57
CA ILE A 67 -2.91 -5.17 1.30
C ILE A 67 -3.88 -6.26 1.76
N TYR A 68 -4.39 -7.08 0.85
CA TYR A 68 -5.35 -8.14 1.17
C TYR A 68 -4.80 -9.16 2.18
N ARG A 69 -3.55 -9.63 1.98
CA ARG A 69 -2.89 -10.56 2.90
C ARG A 69 -2.66 -9.95 4.28
N THR A 70 -2.30 -8.67 4.34
CA THR A 70 -2.10 -7.95 5.62
C THR A 70 -3.42 -7.79 6.36
N TYR A 71 -4.49 -7.42 5.65
CA TYR A 71 -5.85 -7.35 6.19
C TYR A 71 -6.27 -8.68 6.81
N ILE A 72 -6.20 -9.80 6.06
CA ILE A 72 -6.55 -11.13 6.60
C ILE A 72 -5.73 -11.46 7.85
N SER A 73 -4.44 -11.13 7.87
CA SER A 73 -3.58 -11.39 9.03
C SER A 73 -4.07 -10.63 10.27
N TRP A 74 -4.54 -9.40 10.14
CA TRP A 74 -5.10 -8.63 11.25
C TRP A 74 -6.35 -9.27 11.83
N TRP A 75 -7.32 -9.65 10.99
CA TRP A 75 -8.56 -10.28 11.45
C TRP A 75 -8.35 -11.65 12.09
N ARG A 76 -7.40 -12.44 11.57
CA ARG A 76 -7.04 -13.72 12.21
C ARG A 76 -6.43 -13.51 13.60
N LYS A 77 -5.59 -12.50 13.78
CA LYS A 77 -5.03 -12.16 15.10
C LYS A 77 -6.11 -11.68 16.08
N LEU A 78 -7.05 -10.88 15.60
CA LEU A 78 -8.20 -10.43 16.40
C LEU A 78 -9.12 -11.59 16.78
N SER A 79 -9.30 -12.59 15.91
CA SER A 79 -10.12 -13.77 16.19
C SER A 79 -9.49 -14.73 17.21
N TRP A 80 -8.17 -14.77 17.34
CA TRP A 80 -7.50 -15.58 18.39
C TRP A 80 -7.53 -14.91 19.76
N ARG A 81 -7.88 -13.63 19.82
CA ARG A 81 -7.99 -12.85 21.07
C ARG A 81 -9.41 -12.85 21.63
N ARG A 82 -10.36 -13.46 20.93
CA ARG A 82 -11.71 -13.79 21.43
C ARG A 82 -11.76 -15.27 21.76
#